data_AF-A0A963VNL8-F1
#
_entry.id   AF-A0A963VNL8-F1
#
_cell.length_a   1.000
_cell.length_b   1.000
_cell.length_c   1.000
_cell.angle_alpha   90.00
_cell.angle_beta   90.00
_cell.angle_gamma   90.00
#
_symmetry.space_group_name_H-M   'P 1'
#
loop_
_entity.id
_entity.type
_entity.pdbx_description
1 polymer ?
#
loop_
_entity_poly.entity_id
_entity_poly.type
_entity_poly.pdbx_seq_one_letter_code
_entity_poly.pdbx_strand_id
1 'polypeptide(L)'
;PAPAQPDTGRPPADTAVPARPLPATGERAEAAPRTEAPPPTLQDVAALHADSDFKPFVARAVAPEVRNAAMKKLFSDPHFNVMDGLDTYIDDYSLPDPLPAALLRQMASAQFLKLFDDESDKPPGDPASAQRPGPEPASEAEGDPAP
;
A
#
# COMPACT_ATOMS: atom_id res chain seq x y z
N PRO A 1 14.58 27.05 -48.17
CA PRO A 1 14.99 27.80 -46.96
C PRO A 1 15.33 26.77 -45.86
N ALA A 2 16.51 26.91 -45.26
CA ALA A 2 17.09 25.99 -44.29
C ALA A 2 16.32 25.95 -42.95
N PRO A 3 16.42 24.86 -42.16
CA PRO A 3 15.95 24.83 -40.78
C PRO A 3 16.90 25.62 -39.87
N ALA A 4 16.37 26.61 -39.16
CA ALA A 4 17.07 27.31 -38.08
C ALA A 4 16.77 26.58 -36.76
N GLN A 5 17.81 26.12 -36.08
CA GLN A 5 17.73 25.66 -34.69
C GLN A 5 17.63 26.88 -33.75
N PRO A 6 17.00 26.71 -32.59
CA PRO A 6 17.53 27.31 -31.36
C PRO A 6 17.73 26.20 -30.31
N ASP A 7 18.96 25.98 -29.88
CA ASP A 7 19.64 26.72 -28.80
C ASP A 7 19.21 26.23 -27.41
N THR A 8 20.23 25.70 -26.75
CA THR A 8 20.29 25.12 -25.42
C THR A 8 19.79 26.07 -24.34
N GLY A 9 18.56 25.84 -23.89
CA GLY A 9 17.98 26.48 -22.70
C GLY A 9 18.55 25.90 -21.40
N ARG A 10 19.59 26.55 -20.88
CA ARG A 10 20.11 26.46 -19.51
C ARG A 10 18.98 26.44 -18.45
N PRO A 11 19.04 25.59 -17.40
CA PRO A 11 18.15 25.73 -16.27
C PRO A 11 18.49 27.03 -15.50
N PRO A 12 17.51 27.89 -15.15
CA PRO A 12 17.77 29.00 -14.26
C PRO A 12 18.12 28.46 -12.87
N ALA A 13 19.29 28.91 -12.42
CA ALA A 13 19.85 28.65 -11.12
C ALA A 13 18.97 29.18 -9.98
N ASP A 14 19.13 28.52 -8.83
CA ASP A 14 19.11 29.08 -7.48
C ASP A 14 18.27 30.34 -7.27
N THR A 15 17.07 30.14 -6.74
CA THR A 15 16.45 31.17 -5.89
C THR A 15 16.53 30.67 -4.45
N ALA A 16 17.64 31.03 -3.81
CA ALA A 16 17.85 30.89 -2.38
C ALA A 16 16.72 31.58 -1.62
N VAL A 17 15.96 30.79 -0.86
CA VAL A 17 14.94 31.30 0.06
C VAL A 17 15.65 31.92 1.27
N PRO A 18 15.40 33.20 1.62
CA PRO A 18 16.04 33.79 2.78
C PRO A 18 15.52 33.14 4.07
N ALA A 19 16.43 32.50 4.79
CA ALA A 19 16.20 31.95 6.12
C ALA A 19 15.79 33.07 7.08
N ARG A 20 14.53 33.08 7.50
CA ARG A 20 14.03 33.95 8.56
C ARG A 20 14.33 33.27 9.91
N PRO A 21 15.12 33.88 10.82
CA PRO A 21 15.34 33.30 12.13
C PRO A 21 14.04 33.44 12.95
N LEU A 22 13.43 32.31 13.34
CA LEU A 22 12.40 32.31 14.36
C LEU A 22 13.05 32.59 15.72
N PRO A 23 12.49 33.49 16.54
CA PRO A 23 13.01 33.77 17.87
C PRO A 23 12.87 32.54 18.76
N ALA A 24 14.00 32.10 19.32
CA ALA A 24 14.03 31.22 20.48
C ALA A 24 13.37 31.93 21.68
N THR A 25 12.11 31.59 21.92
CA THR A 25 11.43 31.78 23.22
C THR A 25 11.03 30.35 23.60
N GLY A 26 11.68 29.70 24.55
CA GLY A 26 11.84 30.19 25.91
C GLY A 26 10.62 29.81 26.74
N GLU A 27 10.17 28.56 26.70
CA GLU A 27 9.39 27.99 27.79
C GLU A 27 9.65 26.49 27.85
N ARG A 28 10.79 26.14 28.48
CA ARG A 28 10.90 24.84 29.15
C ARG A 28 9.84 24.90 30.24
N ALA A 29 8.64 24.43 29.93
CA ALA A 29 7.62 24.18 30.92
C ALA A 29 8.28 23.33 32.00
N GLU A 30 8.53 23.95 33.14
CA GLU A 30 8.99 23.28 34.33
C GLU A 30 7.90 22.28 34.66
N ALA A 31 8.16 21.02 34.30
CA ALA A 31 7.31 19.92 34.66
C ALA A 31 7.28 19.93 36.19
N ALA A 32 6.16 20.40 36.75
CA ALA A 32 5.81 20.19 38.14
C ALA A 32 6.21 18.76 38.53
N PRO A 33 6.72 18.54 39.74
CA PRO A 33 7.15 17.21 40.15
C PRO A 33 5.92 16.31 40.12
N ARG A 34 5.72 15.61 39.00
CA ARG A 34 4.85 14.45 38.97
C ARG A 34 5.53 13.53 39.96
N THR A 35 4.87 13.25 41.08
CA THR A 35 5.22 12.12 41.92
C THR A 35 5.51 10.97 40.97
N GLU A 36 6.79 10.63 40.81
CA GLU A 36 7.23 9.70 39.79
C GLU A 36 6.72 8.36 40.29
N ALA A 37 5.55 7.97 39.78
CA ALA A 37 4.98 6.67 40.08
C ALA A 37 6.06 5.64 39.72
N PRO A 38 6.26 4.61 40.56
CA PRO A 38 7.28 3.61 40.32
C PRO A 38 7.17 3.06 38.89
N PRO A 39 8.31 2.78 38.23
CA PRO A 39 8.28 2.33 36.85
C PRO A 39 7.43 1.06 36.73
N PRO A 40 6.61 0.93 35.68
CA PRO A 40 5.77 -0.24 35.47
C PRO A 40 6.57 -1.54 35.48
N THR A 41 5.94 -2.59 35.95
CA THR A 41 6.52 -3.92 36.14
C THR A 41 5.90 -4.94 35.21
N LEU A 42 6.43 -6.17 35.18
CA LEU A 42 5.85 -7.26 34.41
C LEU A 42 4.46 -7.70 34.90
N GLN A 43 4.14 -7.49 36.18
CA GLN A 43 2.79 -7.79 36.68
C GLN A 43 1.77 -6.81 36.10
N ASP A 44 2.15 -5.53 35.95
CA ASP A 44 1.28 -4.53 35.34
C ASP A 44 1.00 -4.87 33.88
N VAL A 45 1.99 -5.42 33.15
CA VAL A 45 1.80 -5.93 31.79
C VAL A 45 0.80 -7.10 31.73
N ALA A 46 0.81 -7.99 32.74
CA ALA A 46 -0.12 -9.11 32.79
C ALA A 46 -1.59 -8.67 32.95
N ALA A 47 -1.83 -7.51 33.55
CA ALA A 47 -3.16 -6.91 33.72
C ALA A 47 -3.63 -6.11 32.49
N LEU A 48 -2.75 -5.84 31.50
CA LEU A 48 -3.10 -5.10 30.30
C LEU A 48 -4.05 -5.88 29.39
N HIS A 49 -5.03 -5.16 28.86
CA HIS A 49 -6.01 -5.58 27.86
C HIS A 49 -6.13 -4.51 26.77
N ALA A 50 -6.94 -4.77 25.74
CA ALA A 50 -7.06 -3.92 24.54
C ALA A 50 -7.34 -2.44 24.87
N ASP A 51 -8.22 -2.17 25.83
CA ASP A 51 -8.63 -0.81 26.24
C ASP A 51 -7.69 -0.16 27.26
N SER A 52 -6.61 -0.83 27.64
CA SER A 52 -5.65 -0.29 28.63
C SER A 52 -4.79 0.82 28.06
N ASP A 53 -4.28 1.70 28.94
CA ASP A 53 -3.29 2.70 28.55
C ASP A 53 -1.86 2.11 28.53
N PHE A 54 -1.27 2.05 27.34
CA PHE A 54 0.10 1.57 27.13
C PHE A 54 1.15 2.68 27.22
N LYS A 55 0.76 3.98 27.27
CA LYS A 55 1.68 5.12 27.32
C LYS A 55 2.70 5.06 28.47
N PRO A 56 2.37 4.58 29.68
CA PRO A 56 3.34 4.51 30.77
C PRO A 56 4.50 3.54 30.47
N PHE A 57 4.25 2.48 29.69
CA PHE A 57 5.21 1.41 29.41
C PHE A 57 6.28 1.80 28.36
N VAL A 58 6.07 2.88 27.60
CA VAL A 58 7.03 3.38 26.60
C VAL A 58 7.98 4.45 27.14
N ALA A 59 7.82 4.85 28.41
CA ALA A 59 8.71 5.84 29.00
C ALA A 59 10.17 5.35 29.06
N ARG A 60 11.12 6.29 29.02
CA ARG A 60 12.56 5.99 28.98
C ARG A 60 13.05 5.26 30.22
N ALA A 61 12.41 5.50 31.37
CA ALA A 61 12.75 4.88 32.65
C ALA A 61 12.27 3.41 32.79
N VAL A 62 11.45 2.92 31.86
CA VAL A 62 10.93 1.55 31.90
C VAL A 62 11.99 0.56 31.40
N ALA A 63 12.16 -0.53 32.12
CA ALA A 63 13.04 -1.63 31.72
C ALA A 63 12.65 -2.15 30.33
N PRO A 64 13.61 -2.43 29.43
CA PRO A 64 13.32 -2.82 28.05
C PRO A 64 12.50 -4.09 27.96
N GLU A 65 12.65 -5.02 28.91
CA GLU A 65 11.90 -6.26 29.00
C GLU A 65 10.41 -6.00 29.22
N VAL A 66 10.08 -5.06 30.10
CA VAL A 66 8.70 -4.66 30.40
C VAL A 66 8.08 -3.94 29.20
N ARG A 67 8.82 -3.02 28.58
CA ARG A 67 8.37 -2.31 27.37
C ARG A 67 8.08 -3.28 26.22
N ASN A 68 8.98 -4.24 25.99
CA ASN A 68 8.83 -5.24 24.94
C ASN A 68 7.63 -6.15 25.21
N ALA A 69 7.41 -6.54 26.47
CA ALA A 69 6.25 -7.36 26.84
C ALA A 69 4.93 -6.59 26.64
N ALA A 70 4.87 -5.32 27.04
CA ALA A 70 3.70 -4.47 26.82
C ALA A 70 3.39 -4.28 25.33
N MET A 71 4.42 -4.03 24.51
CA MET A 71 4.26 -3.90 23.05
C MET A 71 3.74 -5.18 22.39
N LYS A 72 4.30 -6.34 22.77
CA LYS A 72 3.79 -7.63 22.30
C LYS A 72 2.33 -7.85 22.69
N LYS A 73 1.92 -7.40 23.87
CA LYS A 73 0.53 -7.47 24.33
C LYS A 73 -0.38 -6.53 23.53
N LEU A 74 0.05 -5.30 23.24
CA LEU A 74 -0.72 -4.33 22.44
C LEU A 74 -1.03 -4.86 21.04
N PHE A 75 -0.01 -5.36 20.33
CA PHE A 75 -0.18 -5.86 18.95
C PHE A 75 -0.71 -7.30 18.87
N SER A 76 -1.00 -7.94 20.00
CA SER A 76 -1.69 -9.23 20.01
C SER A 76 -3.21 -9.09 19.80
N ASP A 77 -3.74 -7.86 19.84
CA ASP A 77 -5.15 -7.62 19.56
C ASP A 77 -5.49 -7.91 18.09
N PRO A 78 -6.53 -8.72 17.80
CA PRO A 78 -6.96 -9.02 16.42
C PRO A 78 -7.28 -7.79 15.58
N HIS A 79 -7.68 -6.67 16.20
CA HIS A 79 -8.01 -5.44 15.51
C HIS A 79 -6.86 -4.90 14.65
N PHE A 80 -5.60 -5.09 15.09
CA PHE A 80 -4.42 -4.67 14.33
C PHE A 80 -4.04 -5.63 13.20
N ASN A 81 -4.67 -6.81 13.12
CA ASN A 81 -4.36 -7.84 12.13
C ASN A 81 -5.41 -7.92 11.01
N VAL A 82 -6.44 -7.06 11.05
CA VAL A 82 -7.44 -6.96 9.99
C VAL A 82 -6.90 -6.03 8.90
N MET A 83 -6.91 -6.48 7.65
CA MET A 83 -6.55 -5.63 6.50
C MET A 83 -7.54 -4.46 6.43
N ASP A 84 -7.03 -3.23 6.39
CA ASP A 84 -7.84 -2.00 6.36
C ASP A 84 -8.62 -1.78 5.06
N GLY A 85 -8.24 -2.53 4.01
CA GLY A 85 -8.83 -2.47 2.68
C GLY A 85 -8.49 -1.21 1.88
N LEU A 86 -7.48 -0.43 2.30
CA LEU A 86 -7.07 0.79 1.62
C LEU A 86 -5.97 0.58 0.58
N ASP A 87 -5.30 -0.57 0.61
CA ASP A 87 -4.27 -0.90 -0.36
C ASP A 87 -4.89 -1.18 -1.75
N THR A 88 -4.44 -0.44 -2.76
CA THR A 88 -4.98 -0.43 -4.15
C THR A 88 -5.08 -1.82 -4.81
N TYR A 89 -4.36 -2.83 -4.30
CA TYR A 89 -4.28 -4.17 -4.88
C TYR A 89 -4.77 -5.29 -3.96
N ILE A 90 -5.65 -4.97 -3.01
CA ILE A 90 -6.25 -5.98 -2.12
C ILE A 90 -7.35 -6.80 -2.80
N ASP A 91 -8.00 -6.23 -3.82
CA ASP A 91 -9.06 -6.91 -4.55
C ASP A 91 -8.51 -7.82 -5.66
N ASP A 92 -9.10 -9.00 -5.82
CA ASP A 92 -8.79 -9.89 -6.93
C ASP A 92 -9.47 -9.38 -8.22
N TYR A 93 -8.74 -8.53 -8.95
CA TYR A 93 -9.18 -7.98 -10.23
C TYR A 93 -9.32 -9.03 -11.35
N SER A 94 -8.98 -10.31 -11.11
CA SER A 94 -9.27 -11.40 -12.04
C SER A 94 -10.75 -11.80 -12.03
N LEU A 95 -11.49 -11.41 -10.98
CA LEU A 95 -12.91 -11.69 -10.86
C LEU A 95 -13.72 -10.59 -11.58
N PRO A 96 -14.42 -10.91 -12.68
CA PRO A 96 -15.32 -9.95 -13.30
C PRO A 96 -16.53 -9.71 -12.39
N ASP A 97 -17.04 -8.47 -12.40
CA ASP A 97 -18.28 -8.10 -11.71
C ASP A 97 -19.46 -8.94 -12.24
N PRO A 98 -20.24 -9.62 -11.37
CA PRO A 98 -21.33 -10.49 -11.82
C PRO A 98 -22.45 -9.71 -12.53
N LEU A 99 -22.83 -10.19 -13.72
CA LEU A 99 -23.95 -9.61 -14.47
C LEU A 99 -25.29 -9.76 -13.70
N PRO A 100 -26.14 -8.70 -13.66
CA PRO A 100 -27.40 -8.76 -12.95
C PRO A 100 -28.36 -9.76 -13.59
N ALA A 101 -29.15 -10.46 -12.77
CA ALA A 101 -30.04 -11.54 -13.23
C ALA A 101 -31.09 -11.10 -14.26
N ALA A 102 -31.52 -9.84 -14.26
CA ALA A 102 -32.44 -9.30 -15.27
C ALA A 102 -31.76 -9.24 -16.65
N LEU A 103 -30.51 -8.79 -16.70
CA LEU A 103 -29.72 -8.73 -17.94
C LEU A 103 -29.44 -10.13 -18.48
N LEU A 104 -29.10 -11.08 -17.60
CA LEU A 104 -28.92 -12.49 -17.99
C LEU A 104 -30.19 -13.08 -18.63
N ARG A 105 -31.37 -12.82 -18.05
CA ARG A 105 -32.64 -13.25 -18.64
C ARG A 105 -32.91 -12.61 -20.00
N GLN A 106 -32.59 -11.32 -20.16
CA GLN A 106 -32.71 -10.64 -21.44
C GLN A 106 -31.80 -11.26 -22.50
N MET A 107 -30.53 -11.54 -22.17
CA MET A 107 -29.60 -12.21 -23.08
C MET A 107 -30.08 -13.60 -23.46
N ALA A 108 -30.56 -14.40 -22.50
CA ALA A 108 -31.13 -15.72 -22.75
C ALA A 108 -32.38 -15.65 -23.64
N SER A 109 -33.26 -14.66 -23.41
CA SER A 109 -34.45 -14.45 -24.26
C SER A 109 -34.09 -14.02 -25.68
N ALA A 110 -33.07 -13.18 -25.85
CA ALA A 110 -32.58 -12.74 -27.15
C ALA A 110 -31.89 -13.88 -27.92
N GLN A 111 -31.17 -14.76 -27.22
CA GLN A 111 -30.60 -15.99 -27.80
C GLN A 111 -31.72 -16.93 -28.28
N PHE A 112 -32.75 -17.14 -27.44
CA PHE A 112 -33.91 -17.96 -27.81
C PHE A 112 -34.64 -17.42 -29.05
N LEU A 113 -34.76 -16.09 -29.17
CA LEU A 113 -35.37 -15.42 -30.31
C LEU A 113 -34.42 -15.24 -31.50
N LYS A 114 -33.17 -15.71 -31.42
CA LYS A 114 -32.12 -15.56 -32.45
C LYS A 114 -31.93 -14.11 -32.92
N LEU A 115 -31.95 -13.17 -31.99
CA LEU A 115 -31.84 -11.74 -32.29
C LEU A 115 -30.40 -11.29 -32.61
N PHE A 116 -29.42 -12.17 -32.40
CA PHE A 116 -28.01 -11.96 -32.73
C PHE A 116 -27.38 -13.27 -33.27
N ASP A 117 -26.25 -13.14 -33.97
CA ASP A 117 -25.49 -14.27 -34.52
C ASP A 117 -24.78 -15.02 -33.39
N ASP A 118 -24.98 -16.33 -33.31
CA ASP A 118 -24.48 -17.19 -32.23
C ASP A 118 -23.31 -18.01 -32.77
N GLU A 119 -22.08 -17.74 -32.33
CA GLU A 119 -20.89 -18.44 -32.83
C GLU A 119 -20.89 -19.96 -32.51
N SER A 120 -21.83 -20.46 -31.71
CA SER A 120 -22.01 -21.90 -31.46
C SER A 120 -22.46 -22.68 -32.70
N ASP A 121 -23.08 -22.01 -33.68
CA ASP A 121 -23.55 -22.62 -34.94
C ASP A 121 -22.49 -22.57 -36.05
N LYS A 122 -21.32 -21.96 -35.78
CA LYS A 122 -20.22 -21.86 -36.71
C LYS A 122 -19.31 -23.09 -36.56
N PRO A 123 -18.90 -23.77 -37.66
CA PRO A 123 -17.94 -24.85 -37.56
C PRO A 123 -16.64 -24.32 -36.94
N PRO A 124 -15.97 -25.08 -36.06
CA PRO A 124 -14.76 -24.62 -35.39
C PRO A 124 -13.71 -24.24 -36.45
N GLY A 125 -13.44 -22.94 -36.56
CA GLY A 125 -12.36 -22.42 -37.38
C GLY A 125 -11.01 -22.80 -36.76
N ASP A 126 -10.03 -23.09 -37.62
CA ASP A 126 -8.70 -23.55 -37.26
C ASP A 126 -8.10 -22.80 -36.04
N PRO A 127 -7.75 -23.49 -34.94
CA PRO A 127 -7.15 -22.88 -33.75
C PRO A 127 -5.77 -22.25 -34.01
N ALA A 128 -5.20 -22.46 -35.21
CA ALA A 128 -3.88 -21.98 -35.60
C ALA A 128 -3.81 -20.44 -35.80
N SER A 129 -4.94 -19.72 -35.85
CA SER A 129 -4.91 -18.25 -35.98
C SER A 129 -4.98 -17.49 -34.66
N ALA A 130 -5.26 -18.15 -33.52
CA ALA A 130 -5.43 -17.49 -32.22
C ALA A 130 -4.16 -17.48 -31.34
N GLN A 131 -3.06 -18.07 -31.79
CA GLN A 131 -1.81 -18.11 -31.02
C GLN A 131 -0.62 -17.65 -31.89
N ARG A 132 -0.43 -16.34 -31.97
CA ARG A 132 0.90 -15.77 -32.20
C ARG A 132 1.32 -15.02 -30.94
N PRO A 133 2.17 -15.61 -30.08
CA PRO A 133 2.99 -14.81 -29.19
C PRO A 133 3.90 -13.96 -30.09
N GLY A 134 3.88 -12.64 -29.90
CA GLY A 134 4.88 -11.77 -30.51
C GLY A 134 6.27 -12.13 -29.98
N PRO A 135 7.35 -11.94 -30.76
CA PRO A 135 8.69 -12.24 -30.31
C PRO A 135 9.06 -11.28 -29.16
N GLU A 136 9.27 -11.83 -27.97
CA GLU A 136 10.00 -11.16 -26.89
C GLU A 136 11.45 -10.94 -27.36
N PRO A 137 12.02 -9.72 -27.26
CA PRO A 137 13.45 -9.57 -27.36
C PRO A 137 14.08 -10.19 -26.11
N ALA A 138 14.81 -11.28 -26.32
CA ALA A 138 15.71 -11.85 -25.33
C ALA A 138 16.65 -10.75 -24.80
N SER A 139 16.49 -10.39 -23.52
CA SER A 139 17.51 -9.60 -22.82
C SER A 139 18.69 -10.53 -22.59
N GLU A 140 19.75 -10.28 -23.34
CA GLU A 140 21.08 -10.87 -23.22
C GLU A 140 21.54 -10.84 -21.76
N ALA A 141 21.66 -12.02 -21.16
CA ALA A 141 22.49 -12.23 -19.99
C ALA A 141 23.90 -12.52 -20.48
N GLU A 142 24.77 -11.51 -20.53
CA GLU A 142 26.19 -11.72 -20.68
C GLU A 142 27.00 -10.68 -19.90
N GLY A 143 27.92 -11.18 -19.06
CA GLY A 143 29.03 -10.41 -18.49
C GLY A 143 29.01 -10.30 -16.96
N ASP A 144 29.61 -11.27 -16.25
CA ASP A 144 31.00 -11.11 -15.79
C ASP A 144 31.43 -12.31 -14.89
N PRO A 145 32.52 -13.04 -15.21
CA PRO A 145 33.13 -13.99 -14.30
C PRO A 145 34.38 -13.41 -13.60
N ALA A 146 34.28 -13.25 -12.27
CA ALA A 146 35.33 -13.32 -11.22
C ALA A 146 36.61 -12.43 -11.36
N PRO A 147 37.23 -12.03 -10.24
CA PRO A 147 38.00 -12.97 -9.42
C PRO A 147 37.53 -13.15 -7.97
#